data_AF-A0A341AII4-F1
#
_entry.id   AF-A0A341AII4-F1
#
_cell.length_a   1.000
_cell.length_b   1.000
_cell.length_c   1.000
_cell.angle_alpha   90.00
_cell.angle_beta   90.00
_cell.angle_gamma   90.00
#
_symmetry.space_group_name_H-M   'P 1'
#
loop_
_entity.id
_entity.type
_entity.pdbx_description
1 polymer ?
#
loop_
_entity_poly.entity_id
_entity_poly.type
_entity_poly.pdbx_seq_one_letter_code
_entity_poly.pdbx_strand_id
1 'polypeptide(L)'
;MQAKYSSTRDMLDADGDTTMSLHSRASTATQRPEPGHTEPRRPSSAWRPVALILLTLCSVLVISLAALGLVFFQFYQLSNTQQENISQKEERLGNLSRQLQSLQTQKRKLAETLHHVAERLCRELYNKTGGSRRAGSAAMAHGPSRSAACGIFPDRGTNPHPLHRQADSQPLRHQGSPTMPMLDELCFEHRCSPCPEKWKWHGDKCYKFYEESKSWQGCEYFCIAENSTMLKINTQEVLEFAMPQSYSEFFYSYWTGLSRNGNGKAWLWMDGAPYSHELFEIIIDFTSLRSRDCVTILNGKAFSKDCRELRRCACERAAATVKLQRLHEPL
;
A
#
# COMPACT_ATOMS: atom_id res chain seq x y z
N MET A 1 38.46 -3.08 -57.18
CA MET A 1 37.66 -2.24 -58.09
C MET A 1 37.46 -0.89 -57.44
N GLN A 2 37.90 0.17 -58.13
CA GLN A 2 37.53 1.60 -58.07
C GLN A 2 36.94 2.14 -56.74
N ALA A 3 37.61 2.97 -55.94
CA ALA A 3 38.25 4.29 -56.17
C ALA A 3 37.27 5.42 -56.56
N LYS A 4 37.23 6.46 -55.70
CA LYS A 4 37.08 7.93 -55.95
C LYS A 4 36.28 8.57 -54.81
N TYR A 5 36.55 9.77 -54.29
CA TYR A 5 37.54 10.83 -54.54
C TYR A 5 37.25 11.91 -53.47
N SER A 6 38.15 12.21 -52.54
CA SER A 6 38.94 13.46 -52.40
C SER A 6 38.23 14.80 -52.66
N SER A 7 38.33 15.74 -51.71
CA SER A 7 38.79 17.11 -52.03
C SER A 7 39.44 17.77 -50.81
N THR A 8 40.77 17.85 -50.90
CA THR A 8 41.74 18.78 -50.30
C THR A 8 41.36 20.25 -50.60
N ARG A 9 41.97 21.35 -50.11
CA ARG A 9 43.26 21.76 -49.51
C ARG A 9 43.03 23.24 -49.08
N ASP A 10 43.78 23.93 -48.22
CA ASP A 10 45.14 24.41 -48.44
C ASP A 10 45.75 24.96 -47.15
N MET A 11 46.96 24.48 -46.87
CA MET A 11 48.04 25.18 -46.17
C MET A 11 48.97 25.70 -47.27
N LEU A 12 49.47 26.93 -47.14
CA LEU A 12 50.53 27.46 -48.00
C LEU A 12 51.66 27.98 -47.12
N ASP A 13 52.80 27.29 -47.23
CA ASP A 13 54.13 27.75 -46.85
C ASP A 13 54.74 28.61 -47.97
N ALA A 14 55.66 29.48 -47.53
CA ALA A 14 56.89 29.91 -48.18
C ALA A 14 56.84 30.44 -49.62
N ASP A 15 57.18 31.73 -49.78
CA ASP A 15 58.05 32.14 -50.87
C ASP A 15 59.26 32.87 -50.29
N GLY A 16 60.44 32.39 -50.65
CA GLY A 16 61.71 33.00 -50.35
C GLY A 16 62.12 33.84 -51.54
N ASP A 17 62.63 35.04 -51.29
CA ASP A 17 63.42 35.71 -52.30
C ASP A 17 64.73 36.26 -51.73
N THR A 18 65.79 35.97 -52.47
CA THR A 18 67.18 36.19 -52.12
C THR A 18 67.65 37.41 -52.89
N THR A 19 67.93 38.52 -52.20
CA THR A 19 68.75 39.60 -52.76
C THR A 19 69.95 39.85 -51.87
N MET A 20 71.11 39.37 -52.34
CA MET A 20 72.42 39.73 -51.82
C MET A 20 72.76 41.15 -52.28
N SER A 21 73.08 42.04 -51.34
CA SER A 21 73.95 43.19 -51.62
C SER A 21 74.89 43.44 -50.43
N LEU A 22 76.14 43.05 -50.61
CA LEU A 22 77.30 43.40 -49.80
C LEU A 22 77.53 44.91 -49.85
N HIS A 23 77.61 45.58 -48.71
CA HIS A 23 78.49 46.74 -48.52
C HIS A 23 79.09 46.69 -47.10
N SER A 24 80.41 46.51 -47.05
CA SER A 24 81.24 46.54 -45.87
C SER A 24 81.38 47.97 -45.32
N ARG A 25 81.24 48.17 -44.00
CA ARG A 25 82.21 48.98 -43.24
C ARG A 25 82.09 48.87 -41.72
N ALA A 26 83.26 48.59 -41.14
CA ALA A 26 83.80 49.06 -39.87
C ALA A 26 83.15 48.62 -38.54
N SER A 27 83.89 47.72 -37.91
CA SER A 27 84.01 47.45 -36.48
C SER A 27 83.98 48.68 -35.58
N THR A 28 83.31 48.59 -34.44
CA THR A 28 83.83 49.13 -33.19
C THR A 28 83.38 48.25 -32.03
N ALA A 29 84.32 48.02 -31.14
CA ALA A 29 84.32 46.99 -30.12
C ALA A 29 83.73 47.47 -28.78
N THR A 30 83.43 46.47 -27.94
CA THR A 30 83.50 46.50 -26.46
C THR A 30 82.34 47.14 -25.69
N GLN A 31 81.52 46.35 -24.99
CA GLN A 31 81.67 46.09 -23.54
C GLN A 31 80.63 45.09 -23.01
N ARG A 32 81.06 44.32 -22.00
CA ARG A 32 80.31 43.32 -21.19
C ARG A 32 79.96 43.96 -19.81
N PRO A 33 79.19 43.28 -18.94
CA PRO A 33 77.87 43.67 -18.42
C PRO A 33 77.88 44.31 -17.01
N GLU A 34 76.79 44.96 -16.59
CA GLU A 34 76.51 45.24 -15.16
C GLU A 34 75.00 45.04 -14.87
N PRO A 35 74.62 44.60 -13.66
CA PRO A 35 73.32 44.01 -13.36
C PRO A 35 72.33 45.04 -12.79
N GLY A 36 71.09 44.99 -13.29
CA GLY A 36 70.03 45.89 -12.82
C GLY A 36 68.65 45.51 -13.35
N HIS A 37 68.17 44.31 -13.01
CA HIS A 37 66.73 44.01 -12.99
C HIS A 37 66.20 44.44 -11.62
N THR A 38 65.06 45.11 -11.46
CA THR A 38 63.76 44.81 -12.10
C THR A 38 62.85 46.04 -11.92
N GLU A 39 62.42 46.67 -13.01
CA GLU A 39 61.26 47.56 -12.99
C GLU A 39 60.01 46.71 -13.31
N PRO A 40 58.89 46.81 -12.56
CA PRO A 40 57.73 45.97 -12.81
C PRO A 40 57.10 46.35 -14.16
N ARG A 41 57.14 45.43 -15.13
CA ARG A 41 56.33 45.52 -16.35
C ARG A 41 54.87 45.73 -15.96
N ARG A 42 54.29 46.86 -16.38
CA ARG A 42 52.85 47.12 -16.29
C ARG A 42 52.10 45.96 -16.98
N PRO A 43 51.12 45.31 -16.31
CA PRO A 43 50.35 44.26 -16.95
C PRO A 43 49.46 44.87 -18.04
N SER A 44 49.36 44.18 -19.17
CA SER A 44 48.49 44.52 -20.29
C SER A 44 47.01 44.57 -19.85
N SER A 45 46.24 45.45 -20.48
CA SER A 45 44.83 45.78 -20.16
C SER A 45 43.82 44.62 -20.27
N ALA A 46 44.28 43.42 -20.64
CA ALA A 46 43.47 42.21 -20.81
C ALA A 46 43.16 41.45 -19.50
N TRP A 47 43.83 41.75 -18.38
CA TRP A 47 43.54 41.10 -17.08
C TRP A 47 42.29 41.62 -16.39
N ARG A 48 41.92 42.88 -16.67
CA ARG A 48 40.74 43.51 -16.07
C ARG A 48 39.43 42.79 -16.42
N PRO A 49 39.12 42.44 -17.67
CA PRO A 49 37.90 41.69 -17.98
C PRO A 49 37.91 40.27 -17.41
N VAL A 50 39.08 39.59 -17.38
CA VAL A 50 39.20 38.25 -16.80
C VAL A 50 38.91 38.28 -15.30
N ALA A 51 39.45 39.26 -14.57
CA ALA A 51 39.17 39.45 -13.15
C ALA A 51 37.68 39.74 -12.90
N LEU A 52 37.03 40.57 -13.73
CA LEU A 52 35.60 40.84 -13.63
C LEU A 52 34.76 39.57 -13.86
N ILE A 53 35.08 38.78 -14.88
CA ILE A 53 34.38 37.52 -15.16
C ILE A 53 34.53 36.55 -13.98
N LEU A 54 35.74 36.37 -13.45
CA LEU A 54 35.96 35.50 -12.30
C LEU A 54 35.21 35.96 -11.05
N LEU A 55 35.13 37.29 -10.80
CA LEU A 55 34.35 37.85 -9.71
C LEU A 55 32.85 37.62 -9.89
N THR A 56 32.33 37.75 -11.12
CA THR A 56 30.92 37.46 -11.41
C THR A 56 30.60 35.98 -11.26
N LEU A 57 31.47 35.08 -11.72
CA LEU A 57 31.29 33.63 -11.54
C LEU A 57 31.34 33.25 -10.05
N CYS A 58 32.27 33.83 -9.30
CA CYS A 58 32.39 33.59 -7.86
C CYS A 58 31.13 34.06 -7.10
N SER A 59 30.62 35.25 -7.42
CA SER A 59 29.40 35.77 -6.78
C SER A 59 28.17 34.92 -7.12
N VAL A 60 28.01 34.46 -8.37
CA VAL A 60 26.92 33.55 -8.76
C VAL A 60 27.01 32.20 -8.01
N LEU A 61 28.22 31.65 -7.85
CA LEU A 61 28.42 30.42 -7.09
C LEU A 61 28.04 30.59 -5.61
N VAL A 62 28.46 31.69 -4.99
CA VAL A 62 28.12 31.98 -3.58
C VAL A 62 26.61 32.15 -3.39
N ILE A 63 25.95 32.88 -4.29
CA ILE A 63 24.48 33.06 -4.24
C ILE A 63 23.77 31.71 -4.39
N SER A 64 24.24 30.86 -5.30
CA SER A 64 23.66 29.54 -5.54
C SER A 64 23.83 28.63 -4.32
N LEU A 65 25.01 28.61 -3.70
CA LEU A 65 25.26 27.83 -2.49
C LEU A 65 24.43 28.34 -1.30
N ALA A 66 24.27 29.66 -1.16
CA ALA A 66 23.42 30.24 -0.14
C ALA A 66 21.94 29.86 -0.35
N ALA A 67 21.44 29.92 -1.59
CA ALA A 67 20.08 29.52 -1.92
C ALA A 67 19.84 28.02 -1.64
N LEU A 68 20.78 27.16 -2.03
CA LEU A 68 20.73 25.73 -1.72
C LEU A 68 20.74 25.48 -0.21
N GLY A 69 21.56 26.21 0.54
CA GLY A 69 21.59 26.15 2.01
C GLY A 69 20.26 26.56 2.65
N LEU A 70 19.60 27.62 2.15
CA LEU A 70 18.29 28.05 2.63
C LEU A 70 17.20 27.01 2.33
N VAL A 71 17.18 26.44 1.12
CA VAL A 71 16.23 25.37 0.74
C VAL A 71 16.46 24.12 1.59
N PHE A 72 17.72 23.72 1.78
CA PHE A 72 18.07 22.58 2.62
C PHE A 72 17.67 22.82 4.07
N PHE A 73 17.86 24.03 4.60
CA PHE A 73 17.44 24.41 5.94
C PHE A 73 15.91 24.37 6.10
N GLN A 74 15.16 24.86 5.10
CA GLN A 74 13.70 24.75 5.10
C GLN A 74 13.23 23.29 5.08
N PHE A 75 13.86 22.44 4.26
CA PHE A 75 13.58 21.02 4.21
C PHE A 75 13.93 20.31 5.53
N TYR A 76 15.07 20.67 6.14
CA TYR A 76 15.50 20.15 7.43
C TYR A 76 14.50 20.53 8.55
N GLN A 77 14.02 21.77 8.57
CA GLN A 77 12.98 22.21 9.51
C GLN A 77 11.65 21.48 9.29
N LEU A 78 11.24 21.29 8.03
CA LEU A 78 10.05 20.51 7.70
C LEU A 78 10.20 19.05 8.15
N SER A 79 11.38 18.46 8.00
CA SER A 79 11.65 17.09 8.46
C SER A 79 11.59 16.96 9.98
N ASN A 80 12.18 17.90 10.73
CA ASN A 80 12.17 17.87 12.21
C ASN A 80 10.76 18.06 12.77
N THR A 81 9.98 18.97 12.20
CA THR A 81 8.57 19.17 12.59
C THR A 81 7.70 17.95 12.28
N GLN A 82 7.97 17.21 11.21
CA GLN A 82 7.30 15.93 10.96
C GLN A 82 7.67 14.89 12.02
N GLN A 83 8.93 14.82 12.45
CA GLN A 83 9.39 13.84 13.43
C GLN A 83 8.77 14.03 14.82
N GLU A 84 8.66 15.29 15.29
CA GLU A 84 7.95 15.60 16.55
C GLU A 84 6.47 15.25 16.47
N ASN A 85 5.82 15.56 15.34
CA ASN A 85 4.42 15.21 15.10
C ASN A 85 4.20 13.69 15.02
N ILE A 86 5.17 12.91 14.50
CA ILE A 86 5.10 11.45 14.45
C ILE A 86 5.24 10.86 15.85
N SER A 87 6.21 11.33 16.64
CA SER A 87 6.41 10.90 18.03
C SER A 87 5.14 11.14 18.88
N GLN A 88 4.50 12.31 18.73
CA GLN A 88 3.24 12.60 19.40
C GLN A 88 2.09 11.69 18.95
N LYS A 89 2.05 11.32 17.67
CA LYS A 89 1.03 10.39 17.13
C LYS A 89 1.25 8.98 17.65
N GLU A 90 2.49 8.51 17.75
CA GLU A 90 2.83 7.21 18.33
C GLU A 90 2.45 7.13 19.80
N GLU A 91 2.67 8.19 20.58
CA GLU A 91 2.25 8.25 21.98
C GLU A 91 0.72 8.18 22.11
N ARG A 92 -0.02 8.93 21.26
CA ARG A 92 -1.50 8.83 21.23
C ARG A 92 -1.97 7.43 20.83
N LEU A 93 -1.34 6.82 19.83
CA LEU A 93 -1.68 5.46 19.40
C LEU A 93 -1.40 4.45 20.52
N GLY A 94 -0.29 4.62 21.24
CA GLY A 94 0.06 3.83 22.41
C GLY A 94 -0.94 4.00 23.55
N ASN A 95 -1.37 5.23 23.83
CA ASN A 95 -2.39 5.49 24.85
C ASN A 95 -3.75 4.89 24.46
N LEU A 96 -4.16 5.04 23.20
CA LEU A 96 -5.39 4.44 22.68
C LEU A 96 -5.34 2.91 22.72
N SER A 97 -4.19 2.31 22.39
CA SER A 97 -3.95 0.87 22.50
C SER A 97 -4.10 0.38 23.94
N ARG A 98 -3.53 1.08 24.92
CA ARG A 98 -3.70 0.77 26.35
C ARG A 98 -5.17 0.86 26.78
N GLN A 99 -5.92 1.86 26.32
CA GLN A 99 -7.36 1.97 26.60
C GLN A 99 -8.14 0.78 26.04
N LEU A 100 -7.84 0.38 24.79
CA LEU A 100 -8.46 -0.79 24.16
C LEU A 100 -8.16 -2.09 24.91
N GLN A 101 -6.91 -2.30 25.34
CA GLN A 101 -6.52 -3.46 26.14
C GLN A 101 -7.24 -3.51 27.49
N SER A 102 -7.41 -2.36 28.15
CA SER A 102 -8.18 -2.26 29.40
C SER A 102 -9.64 -2.66 29.18
N LEU A 103 -10.27 -2.14 28.13
CA LEU A 103 -11.65 -2.48 27.76
C LEU A 103 -11.81 -3.96 27.40
N GLN A 104 -10.88 -4.53 26.62
CA GLN A 104 -10.89 -5.96 26.28
C GLN A 104 -10.76 -6.83 27.53
N THR A 105 -9.91 -6.43 28.48
CA THR A 105 -9.73 -7.14 29.75
C THR A 105 -10.99 -7.11 30.61
N GLN A 106 -11.65 -5.95 30.71
CA GLN A 106 -12.93 -5.83 31.42
C GLN A 106 -14.00 -6.73 30.81
N LYS A 107 -14.14 -6.71 29.48
CA LYS A 107 -15.12 -7.56 28.81
C LYS A 107 -14.81 -9.06 28.99
N ARG A 108 -13.53 -9.47 29.02
CA ARG A 108 -13.14 -10.86 29.34
C ARG A 108 -13.53 -11.28 30.76
N LYS A 109 -13.25 -10.43 31.77
CA LYS A 109 -13.65 -10.68 33.16
C LYS A 109 -15.17 -10.80 33.30
N LEU A 110 -15.91 -9.97 32.57
CA LEU A 110 -17.37 -10.03 32.54
C LEU A 110 -17.86 -11.36 31.95
N ALA A 111 -17.26 -11.83 30.85
CA ALA A 111 -17.58 -13.12 30.24
C ALA A 111 -17.28 -14.30 31.19
N GLU A 112 -16.15 -14.28 31.88
CA GLU A 112 -15.77 -15.30 32.89
C GLU A 112 -16.77 -15.33 34.06
N THR A 113 -17.19 -14.17 34.54
CA THR A 113 -18.19 -14.06 35.61
C THR A 113 -19.53 -14.62 35.17
N LEU A 114 -19.97 -14.27 33.95
CA LEU A 114 -21.22 -14.77 33.38
C LEU A 114 -21.19 -16.30 33.20
N HIS A 115 -20.05 -16.84 32.74
CA HIS A 115 -19.87 -18.27 32.58
C HIS A 115 -19.97 -19.01 33.91
N HIS A 116 -19.33 -18.51 34.97
CA HIS A 116 -19.45 -19.08 36.31
C HIS A 116 -20.87 -19.05 36.89
N VAL A 117 -21.61 -17.96 36.64
CA VAL A 117 -23.01 -17.86 37.06
C VAL A 117 -23.87 -18.87 36.32
N ALA A 118 -23.71 -18.98 35.01
CA ALA A 118 -24.43 -19.96 34.18
C ALA A 118 -24.15 -21.40 34.64
N GLU A 119 -22.89 -21.73 34.93
CA GLU A 119 -22.49 -23.06 35.40
C GLU A 119 -23.16 -23.41 36.75
N ARG A 120 -23.20 -22.47 37.70
CA ARG A 120 -23.90 -22.66 38.98
C ARG A 120 -25.39 -22.89 38.79
N LEU A 121 -26.05 -22.06 37.97
CA LEU A 121 -27.47 -22.19 37.68
C LEU A 121 -27.79 -23.54 37.02
N CYS A 122 -27.00 -23.95 36.03
CA CYS A 122 -27.17 -25.26 35.40
C CYS A 122 -27.01 -26.42 36.40
N ARG A 123 -26.03 -26.33 37.30
CA ARG A 123 -25.80 -27.33 38.35
C ARG A 123 -26.96 -27.41 39.35
N GLU A 124 -27.49 -26.27 39.77
CA GLU A 124 -28.66 -26.21 40.66
C GLU A 124 -29.92 -26.76 39.99
N LEU A 125 -30.17 -26.39 38.73
CA LEU A 125 -31.31 -26.90 37.97
C LEU A 125 -31.24 -28.42 37.79
N TYR A 126 -30.08 -28.95 37.41
CA TYR A 126 -29.86 -30.40 37.26
C TYR A 126 -30.17 -31.15 38.57
N ASN A 127 -29.64 -30.67 39.70
CA ASN A 127 -29.89 -31.27 41.01
C ASN A 127 -31.36 -31.18 41.44
N LYS A 128 -32.10 -30.15 40.97
CA LYS A 128 -33.51 -29.94 41.30
C LYS A 128 -34.47 -30.74 40.41
N THR A 129 -34.08 -31.09 39.18
CA THR A 129 -34.92 -31.83 38.22
C THR A 129 -34.62 -33.34 38.12
N GLY A 130 -33.48 -33.82 38.61
CA GLY A 130 -32.93 -35.14 38.22
C GLY A 130 -32.53 -36.12 39.31
N GLY A 131 -32.84 -35.87 40.60
CA GLY A 131 -32.51 -36.76 41.72
C GLY A 131 -33.55 -37.82 42.08
N SER A 132 -34.45 -38.19 41.15
CA SER A 132 -35.41 -39.28 41.38
C SER A 132 -35.77 -40.00 40.09
N ARG A 133 -34.98 -41.02 39.73
CA ARG A 133 -35.50 -42.21 39.06
C ARG A 133 -34.62 -43.42 39.37
N ARG A 134 -35.31 -44.45 39.84
CA ARG A 134 -34.86 -45.71 40.41
C ARG A 134 -33.92 -46.50 39.50
N ALA A 135 -33.01 -47.24 40.15
CA ALA A 135 -32.27 -48.35 39.59
C ALA A 135 -33.21 -49.37 38.91
N GLY A 136 -32.80 -49.88 37.75
CA GLY A 136 -33.51 -50.95 37.04
C GLY A 136 -32.87 -51.30 35.70
N SER A 137 -32.06 -52.35 35.72
CA SER A 137 -31.72 -53.28 34.63
C SER A 137 -30.79 -52.87 33.49
N ALA A 138 -29.84 -53.77 33.28
CA ALA A 138 -28.76 -53.79 32.30
C ALA A 138 -29.24 -54.01 30.85
N ALA A 139 -28.52 -53.42 29.89
CA ALA A 139 -28.16 -54.05 28.62
C ALA A 139 -26.94 -53.31 28.03
N MET A 140 -25.86 -54.05 27.79
CA MET A 140 -24.67 -53.59 27.08
C MET A 140 -24.95 -53.45 25.58
N ALA A 141 -24.50 -52.36 24.97
CA ALA A 141 -24.05 -52.33 23.59
C ALA A 141 -23.00 -51.21 23.44
N HIS A 142 -21.84 -51.58 22.92
CA HIS A 142 -20.67 -50.73 22.72
C HIS A 142 -20.97 -49.51 21.84
N GLY A 143 -20.69 -48.32 22.37
CA GLY A 143 -20.62 -47.04 21.66
C GLY A 143 -19.69 -46.10 22.44
N PRO A 144 -18.94 -45.20 21.78
CA PRO A 144 -17.89 -44.44 22.43
C PRO A 144 -18.48 -43.48 23.47
N SER A 145 -17.91 -43.54 24.67
CA SER A 145 -17.98 -42.61 25.80
C SER A 145 -19.17 -41.63 25.84
N ARG A 146 -20.19 -41.97 26.64
CA ARG A 146 -21.16 -41.00 27.18
C ARG A 146 -20.45 -40.06 28.16
N SER A 147 -19.78 -39.05 27.60
CA SER A 147 -19.39 -37.83 28.32
C SER A 147 -19.59 -36.64 27.38
N ALA A 148 -20.86 -36.33 27.10
CA ALA A 148 -21.28 -35.13 26.38
C ALA A 148 -22.44 -34.42 27.10
N ALA A 149 -22.49 -34.56 28.43
CA ALA A 149 -23.18 -33.60 29.28
C ALA A 149 -22.10 -32.63 29.78
N CYS A 150 -22.14 -31.39 29.28
CA CYS A 150 -21.15 -30.32 29.45
C CYS A 150 -19.86 -30.47 28.63
N GLY A 151 -19.94 -30.15 27.34
CA GLY A 151 -18.79 -29.70 26.56
C GLY A 151 -18.88 -28.19 26.34
N ILE A 152 -18.17 -27.40 27.14
CA ILE A 152 -17.75 -26.03 26.76
C ILE A 152 -16.23 -26.04 26.79
N PHE A 153 -15.59 -26.06 25.62
CA PHE A 153 -14.17 -25.73 25.48
C PHE A 153 -14.00 -24.19 25.44
N PRO A 154 -12.93 -23.65 26.03
CA PRO A 154 -12.68 -22.22 26.05
C PRO A 154 -11.99 -21.81 24.76
N ASP A 155 -12.56 -20.88 24.00
CA ASP A 155 -11.81 -20.24 22.93
C ASP A 155 -11.66 -18.72 23.12
N ARG A 156 -10.46 -18.27 22.79
CA ARG A 156 -9.88 -16.98 23.14
C ARG A 156 -10.68 -15.82 22.56
N GLY A 157 -10.96 -14.88 23.45
CA GLY A 157 -11.44 -13.52 23.22
C GLY A 157 -11.36 -12.96 21.81
N THR A 158 -12.54 -12.70 21.24
CA THR A 158 -12.90 -11.35 20.79
C THR A 158 -14.33 -11.05 21.23
N ASN A 159 -14.53 -9.84 21.73
CA ASN A 159 -15.70 -9.39 22.48
C ASN A 159 -16.67 -8.55 21.63
N PRO A 160 -17.91 -8.26 22.11
CA PRO A 160 -19.11 -8.22 21.26
C PRO A 160 -19.96 -6.92 21.37
N HIS A 161 -21.07 -6.95 20.60
CA HIS A 161 -22.41 -6.34 20.76
C HIS A 161 -22.70 -4.94 20.17
N PRO A 162 -23.99 -4.55 19.88
CA PRO A 162 -25.29 -5.11 20.36
C PRO A 162 -26.33 -5.41 19.24
N LEU A 163 -27.38 -6.23 19.43
CA LEU A 163 -28.64 -5.76 20.04
C LEU A 163 -29.69 -6.87 20.22
N HIS A 164 -30.35 -6.77 21.37
CA HIS A 164 -31.77 -6.96 21.67
C HIS A 164 -32.62 -8.04 20.99
N ARG A 165 -33.04 -8.97 21.85
CA ARG A 165 -34.29 -9.73 21.80
C ARG A 165 -35.38 -8.92 22.51
N GLN A 166 -36.62 -8.96 22.01
CA GLN A 166 -37.80 -9.07 22.87
C GLN A 166 -38.95 -9.65 22.03
N ALA A 167 -39.66 -10.62 22.60
CA ALA A 167 -40.81 -11.29 22.01
C ALA A 167 -42.11 -10.76 22.62
N ASP A 168 -43.22 -10.84 21.89
CA ASP A 168 -44.57 -10.94 22.49
C ASP A 168 -45.59 -11.66 21.56
N SER A 169 -46.33 -12.60 22.18
CA SER A 169 -47.67 -13.19 21.94
C SER A 169 -48.35 -13.39 20.54
N GLN A 170 -48.99 -14.58 20.38
CA GLN A 170 -49.75 -15.24 19.26
C GLN A 170 -51.11 -14.58 18.81
N PRO A 171 -51.90 -15.07 17.79
CA PRO A 171 -51.78 -16.22 16.85
C PRO A 171 -52.15 -16.02 15.33
N LEU A 172 -51.70 -16.97 14.48
CA LEU A 172 -52.26 -17.49 13.18
C LEU A 172 -52.49 -16.56 11.96
N ARG A 173 -51.62 -16.62 10.93
CA ARG A 173 -51.83 -17.27 9.60
C ARG A 173 -50.73 -16.95 8.56
N HIS A 174 -50.38 -17.99 7.79
CA HIS A 174 -49.71 -18.05 6.47
C HIS A 174 -48.19 -17.81 6.34
N GLN A 175 -47.48 -18.95 6.29
CA GLN A 175 -46.42 -19.35 5.34
C GLN A 175 -45.32 -18.35 4.93
N GLY A 176 -44.11 -18.63 5.40
CA GLY A 176 -42.83 -18.21 4.80
C GLY A 176 -41.68 -18.76 5.64
N SER A 177 -40.97 -19.76 5.14
CA SER A 177 -39.86 -20.46 5.82
C SER A 177 -38.61 -19.60 5.98
N PRO A 178 -37.94 -19.60 7.15
CA PRO A 178 -36.51 -19.32 7.24
C PRO A 178 -35.80 -20.43 8.03
N THR A 179 -35.27 -21.45 7.35
CA THR A 179 -34.28 -22.37 7.92
C THR A 179 -32.88 -21.92 7.56
N MET A 180 -32.30 -21.02 8.36
CA MET A 180 -30.85 -20.76 8.42
C MET A 180 -30.45 -20.37 9.84
N PRO A 181 -30.31 -21.36 10.74
CA PRO A 181 -29.31 -21.22 11.81
C PRO A 181 -28.34 -22.42 11.89
N MET A 182 -28.49 -23.45 11.04
CA MET A 182 -27.74 -24.71 11.16
C MET A 182 -26.42 -24.78 10.37
N LEU A 183 -26.13 -23.82 9.47
CA LEU A 183 -24.92 -23.85 8.63
C LEU A 183 -23.68 -23.25 9.32
N ASP A 184 -23.87 -22.40 10.34
CA ASP A 184 -22.74 -21.79 11.07
C ASP A 184 -22.09 -22.75 12.07
N GLU A 185 -22.86 -23.69 12.64
CA GLU A 185 -22.37 -24.59 13.70
C GLU A 185 -21.59 -25.81 13.15
N LEU A 186 -21.75 -26.16 11.87
CA LEU A 186 -21.06 -27.31 11.26
C LEU A 186 -19.66 -27.00 10.69
N CYS A 187 -19.31 -25.72 10.51
CA CYS A 187 -18.06 -25.31 9.85
C CYS A 187 -16.84 -25.25 10.79
N PHE A 188 -16.99 -25.61 12.07
CA PHE A 188 -15.92 -25.50 13.07
C PHE A 188 -14.97 -26.72 13.11
N GLU A 189 -15.46 -27.94 12.77
CA GLU A 189 -14.63 -29.16 12.74
C GLU A 189 -14.14 -29.58 11.35
N HIS A 190 -14.83 -29.14 10.28
CA HIS A 190 -14.37 -29.32 8.92
C HIS A 190 -14.27 -27.95 8.28
N ARG A 191 -13.04 -27.55 7.92
CA ARG A 191 -12.65 -26.26 7.33
C ARG A 191 -13.41 -25.97 6.04
N CYS A 192 -14.70 -25.67 6.12
CA CYS A 192 -15.52 -25.22 5.01
C CYS A 192 -15.18 -23.76 4.75
N SER A 193 -14.01 -23.51 4.15
CA SER A 193 -13.73 -22.21 3.55
C SER A 193 -14.46 -22.18 2.22
N PRO A 194 -15.47 -21.30 2.02
CA PRO A 194 -16.13 -21.15 0.73
C PRO A 194 -15.20 -20.49 -0.30
N CYS A 195 -14.00 -20.08 0.13
CA CYS A 195 -12.95 -19.53 -0.70
C CYS A 195 -11.83 -20.55 -0.94
N PRO A 196 -11.29 -20.62 -2.17
CA PRO A 196 -10.13 -21.45 -2.45
C PRO A 196 -8.89 -21.03 -1.66
N GLU A 197 -7.89 -21.89 -1.66
CA GLU A 197 -6.69 -21.71 -0.85
C GLU A 197 -6.01 -20.35 -1.14
N LYS A 198 -5.56 -19.68 -0.07
CA LYS A 198 -4.90 -18.35 -0.09
C LYS A 198 -5.80 -17.18 -0.47
N TRP A 199 -7.09 -17.40 -0.71
CA TRP A 199 -8.08 -16.33 -0.82
C TRP A 199 -8.60 -15.97 0.57
N LYS A 200 -8.77 -14.68 0.81
CA LYS A 200 -9.35 -14.14 2.04
C LYS A 200 -10.87 -14.12 1.90
N TRP A 201 -11.57 -14.79 2.80
CA TRP A 201 -13.03 -14.77 2.84
C TRP A 201 -13.51 -13.56 3.64
N HIS A 202 -14.43 -12.78 3.06
CA HIS A 202 -15.09 -11.67 3.73
C HIS A 202 -16.49 -11.45 3.13
N GLY A 203 -17.52 -11.46 3.98
CA GLY A 203 -18.92 -11.43 3.55
C GLY A 203 -19.27 -12.61 2.64
N ASP A 204 -19.82 -12.33 1.46
CA ASP A 204 -20.21 -13.29 0.44
C ASP A 204 -19.14 -13.48 -0.66
N LYS A 205 -17.94 -12.91 -0.47
CA LYS A 205 -16.88 -12.87 -1.48
C LYS A 205 -15.54 -13.37 -0.97
N CYS A 206 -14.70 -13.72 -1.92
CA CYS A 206 -13.31 -14.11 -1.75
C CYS A 206 -12.42 -13.08 -2.42
N TYR A 207 -11.34 -12.68 -1.74
CA TYR A 207 -10.42 -11.65 -2.21
C TYR A 207 -8.98 -12.16 -2.25
N LYS A 208 -8.20 -11.71 -3.23
CA LYS A 208 -6.77 -12.03 -3.31
C LYS A 208 -5.96 -10.84 -3.78
N PHE A 209 -4.88 -10.59 -3.04
CA PHE A 209 -3.94 -9.50 -3.25
C PHE A 209 -2.62 -10.10 -3.70
N TYR A 210 -2.33 -10.00 -4.99
CA TYR A 210 -1.19 -10.66 -5.62
C TYR A 210 0.07 -9.80 -5.47
N GLU A 211 1.24 -10.45 -5.39
CA GLU A 211 2.51 -9.74 -5.26
C GLU A 211 3.08 -9.25 -6.59
N GLU A 212 2.70 -9.91 -7.69
CA GLU A 212 3.10 -9.54 -9.05
C GLU A 212 2.50 -8.20 -9.47
N SER A 213 3.34 -7.35 -10.07
CA SER A 213 2.92 -6.05 -10.56
C SER A 213 2.62 -6.08 -12.06
N LYS A 214 1.50 -5.51 -12.46
CA LYS A 214 1.03 -5.41 -13.85
C LYS A 214 0.43 -4.00 -14.10
N SER A 215 0.21 -3.64 -15.36
CA SER A 215 -0.60 -2.46 -15.68
C SER A 215 -2.04 -2.68 -15.22
N TRP A 216 -2.85 -1.62 -15.17
CA TRP A 216 -4.26 -1.75 -14.78
C TRP A 216 -5.00 -2.75 -15.68
N GLN A 217 -4.84 -2.61 -16.99
CA GLN A 217 -5.40 -3.54 -17.98
C GLN A 217 -4.80 -4.95 -17.84
N GLY A 218 -3.51 -5.05 -17.48
CA GLY A 218 -2.88 -6.34 -17.18
C GLY A 218 -3.51 -7.04 -15.98
N CYS A 219 -3.88 -6.30 -14.93
CA CYS A 219 -4.61 -6.84 -13.78
C CYS A 219 -6.05 -7.22 -14.12
N GLU A 220 -6.73 -6.47 -15.00
CA GLU A 220 -8.04 -6.85 -15.51
C GLU A 220 -8.00 -8.24 -16.16
N TYR A 221 -7.12 -8.44 -17.16
CA TYR A 221 -6.97 -9.74 -17.81
C TYR A 221 -6.56 -10.84 -16.83
N PHE A 222 -5.69 -10.52 -15.87
CA PHE A 222 -5.22 -11.47 -14.88
C PHE A 222 -6.33 -11.93 -13.92
N CYS A 223 -7.14 -11.01 -13.39
CA CYS A 223 -8.26 -11.39 -12.54
C CYS A 223 -9.31 -12.21 -13.32
N ILE A 224 -9.59 -11.84 -14.58
CA ILE A 224 -10.51 -12.60 -15.44
C ILE A 224 -10.01 -14.04 -15.65
N ALA A 225 -8.70 -14.22 -15.91
CA ALA A 225 -8.09 -15.54 -16.08
C ALA A 225 -8.20 -16.42 -14.81
N GLU A 226 -8.30 -15.81 -13.63
CA GLU A 226 -8.51 -16.48 -12.34
C GLU A 226 -10.00 -16.72 -12.00
N ASN A 227 -10.90 -16.56 -12.99
CA ASN A 227 -12.36 -16.59 -12.80
C ASN A 227 -12.83 -15.61 -11.71
N SER A 228 -12.30 -14.39 -11.77
CA SER A 228 -12.55 -13.33 -10.80
C SER A 228 -12.64 -11.97 -11.50
N THR A 229 -12.99 -10.93 -10.76
CA THR A 229 -12.98 -9.54 -11.24
C THR A 229 -11.99 -8.72 -10.44
N MET A 230 -11.62 -7.54 -10.93
CA MET A 230 -10.83 -6.62 -10.12
C MET A 230 -11.64 -6.18 -8.89
N LEU A 231 -10.93 -5.90 -7.79
CA LEU A 231 -11.51 -5.48 -6.51
C LEU A 231 -12.46 -4.29 -6.69
N LYS A 232 -13.68 -4.41 -6.16
CA LYS A 232 -14.70 -3.38 -6.13
C LYS A 232 -15.00 -2.97 -4.68
N ILE A 233 -14.89 -1.68 -4.39
CA ILE A 233 -15.12 -1.12 -3.06
C ILE A 233 -16.38 -0.24 -3.11
N ASN A 234 -17.55 -0.86 -2.93
CA ASN A 234 -18.85 -0.19 -3.05
C ASN A 234 -19.70 -0.18 -1.78
N THR A 235 -19.21 -0.77 -0.68
CA THR A 235 -19.86 -0.74 0.63
C THR A 235 -18.84 -0.39 1.70
N GLN A 236 -19.33 0.13 2.81
CA GLN A 236 -18.50 0.45 3.98
C GLN A 236 -17.77 -0.80 4.51
N GLU A 237 -18.47 -1.94 4.53
CA GLU A 237 -17.93 -3.23 4.98
C GLU A 237 -16.72 -3.69 4.13
N VAL A 238 -16.80 -3.51 2.80
CA VAL A 238 -15.67 -3.85 1.90
C VAL A 238 -14.55 -2.84 2.01
N LEU A 239 -14.86 -1.56 2.21
CA LEU A 239 -13.86 -0.51 2.42
C LEU A 239 -12.98 -0.79 3.65
N GLU A 240 -13.62 -1.09 4.78
CA GLU A 240 -12.96 -1.38 6.06
C GLU A 240 -12.10 -2.65 5.98
N PHE A 241 -12.49 -3.62 5.15
CA PHE A 241 -11.71 -4.82 4.89
C PHE A 241 -10.54 -4.61 3.92
N ALA A 242 -10.78 -3.90 2.81
CA ALA A 242 -9.85 -3.84 1.68
C ALA A 242 -8.74 -2.79 1.85
N MET A 243 -9.05 -1.61 2.42
CA MET A 243 -8.07 -0.54 2.60
C MET A 243 -6.86 -0.97 3.45
N PRO A 244 -7.03 -1.68 4.58
CA PRO A 244 -5.90 -2.12 5.39
C PRO A 244 -4.97 -3.11 4.70
N GLN A 245 -5.44 -3.82 3.67
CA GLN A 245 -4.60 -4.76 2.89
C GLN A 245 -3.50 -4.05 2.11
N SER A 246 -3.63 -2.73 1.93
CA SER A 246 -2.63 -1.87 1.28
C SER A 246 -1.64 -1.22 2.25
N TYR A 247 -1.75 -1.45 3.57
CA TYR A 247 -0.73 -0.99 4.51
C TYR A 247 0.53 -1.84 4.38
N SER A 248 1.62 -1.23 3.93
CA SER A 248 2.91 -1.88 3.79
C SER A 248 4.05 -0.89 3.97
N GLU A 249 5.10 -1.31 4.67
CA GLU A 249 6.35 -0.55 4.81
C GLU A 249 7.02 -0.23 3.46
N PHE A 250 6.75 -1.04 2.44
CA PHE A 250 7.37 -0.94 1.12
C PHE A 250 6.48 -0.22 0.08
N PHE A 251 5.44 0.49 0.52
CA PHE A 251 4.52 1.26 -0.34
C PHE A 251 3.89 0.44 -1.49
N TYR A 252 3.59 -0.83 -1.24
CA TYR A 252 2.92 -1.68 -2.22
C TYR A 252 1.48 -1.21 -2.43
N SER A 253 1.18 -0.84 -3.66
CA SER A 253 -0.14 -0.36 -4.08
C SER A 253 -0.84 -1.40 -4.94
N TYR A 254 -2.15 -1.48 -4.81
CA TYR A 254 -2.98 -2.46 -5.52
C TYR A 254 -3.95 -1.76 -6.46
N TRP A 255 -4.03 -2.21 -7.70
CA TRP A 255 -5.05 -1.75 -8.63
C TRP A 255 -6.44 -2.20 -8.16
N THR A 256 -7.42 -1.30 -8.27
CA THR A 256 -8.84 -1.58 -8.09
C THR A 256 -9.54 -1.60 -9.45
N GLY A 257 -10.76 -2.12 -9.50
CA GLY A 257 -11.61 -2.08 -10.69
C GLY A 257 -12.20 -0.71 -11.01
N LEU A 258 -11.78 0.37 -10.34
CA LEU A 258 -12.29 1.72 -10.56
C LEU A 258 -11.43 2.47 -11.58
N SER A 259 -12.10 2.96 -12.63
CA SER A 259 -11.46 3.74 -13.69
C SER A 259 -12.41 4.79 -14.26
N ARG A 260 -11.90 5.65 -15.16
CA ARG A 260 -12.70 6.60 -15.94
C ARG A 260 -12.14 6.72 -17.34
N ASN A 261 -12.96 7.13 -18.31
CA ASN A 261 -12.53 7.25 -19.71
C ASN A 261 -12.05 8.66 -20.08
N GLY A 262 -11.08 9.19 -19.33
CA GLY A 262 -10.52 10.52 -19.54
C GLY A 262 -10.97 11.56 -18.52
N ASN A 263 -10.29 12.71 -18.52
CA ASN A 263 -10.51 13.77 -17.56
C ASN A 263 -11.93 14.36 -17.64
N GLY A 264 -12.55 14.61 -16.49
CA GLY A 264 -13.91 15.16 -16.40
C GLY A 264 -15.04 14.13 -16.59
N LYS A 265 -14.72 12.86 -16.90
CA LYS A 265 -15.72 11.78 -16.90
C LYS A 265 -15.91 11.17 -15.52
N ALA A 266 -17.08 10.58 -15.32
CA ALA A 266 -17.43 9.87 -14.09
C ALA A 266 -16.51 8.67 -13.86
N TRP A 267 -16.21 8.42 -12.59
CA TRP A 267 -15.54 7.20 -12.12
C TRP A 267 -16.55 6.05 -12.08
N LEU A 268 -16.22 4.95 -12.75
CA LEU A 268 -17.07 3.78 -12.90
C LEU A 268 -16.30 2.52 -12.49
N TRP A 269 -17.00 1.62 -11.82
CA TRP A 269 -16.53 0.27 -11.55
C TRP A 269 -16.64 -0.59 -12.83
N MET A 270 -15.95 -1.74 -12.84
CA MET A 270 -15.96 -2.68 -13.97
C MET A 270 -17.36 -3.12 -14.41
N ASP A 271 -18.34 -3.14 -13.50
CA ASP A 271 -19.73 -3.49 -13.79
C ASP A 271 -20.59 -2.28 -14.20
N GLY A 272 -19.98 -1.12 -14.43
CA GLY A 272 -20.65 0.12 -14.82
C GLY A 272 -21.30 0.87 -13.65
N ALA A 273 -21.23 0.35 -12.42
CA ALA A 273 -21.77 1.06 -11.27
C ALA A 273 -20.97 2.36 -10.99
N PRO A 274 -21.63 3.46 -10.61
CA PRO A 274 -20.93 4.70 -10.28
C PRO A 274 -20.16 4.56 -8.97
N TYR A 275 -19.04 5.29 -8.87
CA TYR A 275 -18.34 5.48 -7.61
C TYR A 275 -19.11 6.44 -6.68
N SER A 276 -19.11 6.12 -5.38
CA SER A 276 -19.68 6.98 -4.34
C SER A 276 -18.57 7.71 -3.58
N HIS A 277 -18.59 9.03 -3.65
CA HIS A 277 -17.67 9.90 -2.91
C HIS A 277 -17.86 9.83 -1.38
N GLU A 278 -19.01 9.36 -0.91
CA GLU A 278 -19.31 9.19 0.51
C GLU A 278 -18.52 8.04 1.15
N LEU A 279 -18.04 7.07 0.35
CA LEU A 279 -17.27 5.93 0.86
C LEU A 279 -15.81 6.32 1.11
N PHE A 280 -15.14 6.92 0.14
CA PHE A 280 -13.73 7.32 0.26
C PHE A 280 -13.38 8.37 -0.78
N GLU A 281 -12.43 9.25 -0.50
CA GLU A 281 -11.93 10.24 -1.45
C GLU A 281 -10.87 9.62 -2.39
N ILE A 282 -10.93 9.95 -3.69
CA ILE A 282 -9.88 9.63 -4.65
C ILE A 282 -8.90 10.80 -4.70
N ILE A 283 -7.68 10.60 -4.21
CA ILE A 283 -6.63 11.62 -4.25
C ILE A 283 -6.06 11.69 -5.66
N ILE A 284 -6.24 12.83 -6.30
CA ILE A 284 -5.73 13.05 -7.65
C ILE A 284 -4.24 13.38 -7.59
N ASP A 285 -3.40 12.52 -8.17
CA ASP A 285 -1.96 12.75 -8.23
C ASP A 285 -1.62 13.79 -9.30
N PHE A 286 -1.33 15.04 -8.92
CA PHE A 286 -1.02 16.11 -9.87
C PHE A 286 0.38 16.05 -10.49
N THR A 287 1.24 15.12 -10.07
CA THR A 287 2.64 15.08 -10.49
C THR A 287 2.86 14.51 -11.90
N SER A 288 1.96 13.67 -12.43
CA SER A 288 2.16 13.01 -13.74
C SER A 288 1.34 13.64 -14.86
N LEU A 289 1.93 14.15 -15.95
CA LEU A 289 1.17 14.78 -17.07
C LEU A 289 0.31 13.81 -17.91
N ARG A 290 0.21 12.54 -17.51
CA ARG A 290 -0.41 11.45 -18.29
C ARG A 290 -1.83 11.18 -17.81
N SER A 291 -2.58 10.37 -18.56
CA SER A 291 -3.95 9.94 -18.22
C SER A 291 -3.96 9.26 -16.84
N ARG A 292 -4.60 9.90 -15.84
CA ARG A 292 -4.70 9.44 -14.44
C ARG A 292 -6.08 8.85 -14.20
N ASP A 293 -6.35 7.81 -14.96
CA ASP A 293 -7.72 7.36 -15.19
C ASP A 293 -8.00 6.01 -14.54
N CYS A 294 -7.06 5.52 -13.72
CA CYS A 294 -7.17 4.28 -12.97
C CYS A 294 -6.87 4.52 -11.49
N VAL A 295 -7.58 3.81 -10.61
CA VAL A 295 -7.48 3.99 -9.16
C VAL A 295 -6.77 2.84 -8.49
N THR A 296 -5.81 3.18 -7.64
CA THR A 296 -5.08 2.25 -6.78
C THR A 296 -5.33 2.55 -5.32
N ILE A 297 -5.27 1.53 -4.47
CA ILE A 297 -5.21 1.69 -3.01
C ILE A 297 -3.77 1.55 -2.53
N LEU A 298 -3.35 2.48 -1.67
CA LEU A 298 -2.02 2.53 -1.07
C LEU A 298 -2.13 3.14 0.32
N ASN A 299 -1.59 2.47 1.33
CA ASN A 299 -1.57 2.96 2.71
C ASN A 299 -2.96 3.45 3.18
N GLY A 300 -3.99 2.66 2.91
CA GLY A 300 -5.36 2.92 3.34
C GLY A 300 -6.06 4.09 2.63
N LYS A 301 -5.50 4.57 1.51
CA LYS A 301 -6.06 5.67 0.71
C LYS A 301 -6.15 5.29 -0.76
N ALA A 302 -7.07 5.91 -1.48
CA ALA A 302 -7.22 5.75 -2.92
C ALA A 302 -6.52 6.88 -3.68
N PHE A 303 -5.80 6.54 -4.74
CA PHE A 303 -5.07 7.48 -5.59
C PHE A 303 -5.38 7.23 -7.07
N SER A 304 -5.57 8.29 -7.85
CA SER A 304 -5.59 8.19 -9.31
C SER A 304 -4.15 8.12 -9.85
N LYS A 305 -3.86 7.18 -10.74
CA LYS A 305 -2.51 6.96 -11.30
C LYS A 305 -2.58 6.66 -12.80
N ASP A 306 -1.43 6.71 -13.49
CA ASP A 306 -1.38 6.30 -14.91
C ASP A 306 -1.64 4.80 -15.00
N CYS A 307 -2.65 4.42 -15.78
CA CYS A 307 -3.08 3.03 -15.98
C CYS A 307 -1.96 2.11 -16.49
N ARG A 308 -0.90 2.67 -17.08
CA ARG A 308 0.27 1.92 -17.55
C ARG A 308 1.32 1.67 -16.48
N GLU A 309 1.23 2.31 -15.31
CA GLU A 309 2.12 2.02 -14.20
C GLU A 309 1.94 0.58 -13.72
N LEU A 310 3.05 -0.03 -13.32
CA LEU A 310 3.03 -1.38 -12.77
C LEU A 310 2.67 -1.31 -11.28
N ARG A 311 1.59 -2.00 -10.90
CA ARG A 311 1.13 -2.17 -9.52
C ARG A 311 0.55 -3.55 -9.33
N ARG A 312 0.43 -3.94 -8.07
CA ARG A 312 -0.10 -5.25 -7.71
C ARG A 312 -1.58 -5.37 -8.05
N CYS A 313 -2.04 -6.59 -8.29
CA CYS A 313 -3.45 -6.84 -8.59
C CYS A 313 -4.24 -7.22 -7.34
N ALA A 314 -5.40 -6.60 -7.13
CA ALA A 314 -6.40 -7.06 -6.17
C ALA A 314 -7.61 -7.59 -6.95
N CYS A 315 -7.96 -8.85 -6.71
CA CYS A 315 -9.07 -9.53 -7.35
C CYS A 315 -10.12 -9.96 -6.33
N GLU A 316 -11.38 -10.05 -6.76
CA GLU A 316 -12.52 -10.54 -5.98
C GLU A 316 -13.37 -11.54 -6.78
N ARG A 317 -14.01 -12.47 -6.09
CA ARG A 317 -15.01 -13.40 -6.68
C ARG A 317 -16.05 -13.80 -5.65
N ALA A 318 -17.19 -14.32 -6.09
CA ALA A 318 -18.20 -14.87 -5.19
C ALA A 318 -17.64 -16.09 -4.41
N ALA A 319 -18.01 -16.20 -3.14
CA ALA A 319 -17.74 -17.36 -2.33
C ALA A 319 -18.62 -18.54 -2.77
N ALA A 320 -18.10 -19.76 -2.71
CA ALA A 320 -18.86 -20.95 -3.09
C ALA A 320 -19.99 -21.22 -2.08
N THR A 321 -21.16 -21.65 -2.57
CA THR A 321 -22.23 -22.14 -1.69
C THR A 321 -21.77 -23.42 -0.99
N VAL A 322 -21.65 -23.40 0.33
CA VAL A 322 -21.37 -24.60 1.13
C VAL A 322 -22.59 -25.51 1.06
N LYS A 323 -22.55 -26.52 0.18
CA LYS A 323 -23.55 -27.59 0.18
C LYS A 323 -23.18 -28.55 1.31
N LEU A 324 -23.98 -28.57 2.37
CA LEU A 324 -23.96 -29.63 3.36
C LEU A 324 -24.33 -30.93 2.65
N GLN A 325 -23.34 -31.71 2.21
CA GLN A 325 -23.61 -33.04 1.68
C GLN A 325 -24.07 -33.87 2.88
N ARG A 326 -25.37 -34.19 2.92
CA ARG A 326 -25.92 -35.11 3.91
C ARG A 326 -25.16 -36.43 3.76
N LEU A 327 -24.27 -36.73 4.71
CA LEU A 327 -23.76 -38.07 4.93
C LEU A 327 -24.93 -38.96 5.34
N HIS A 328 -25.70 -39.44 4.37
CA HIS A 328 -26.51 -40.65 4.42
C HIS A 328 -27.11 -40.86 3.03
N GLU A 329 -26.39 -41.62 2.21
CA GLU A 329 -27.02 -42.38 1.15
C GLU A 329 -26.71 -43.85 1.44
N PRO A 330 -27.67 -44.61 1.99
CA PRO A 330 -27.52 -46.05 2.15
C PRO A 330 -27.67 -46.71 0.77
N LEU A 331 -26.73 -47.59 0.44
CA LEU A 331 -26.83 -48.53 -0.67
C LEU A 331 -27.24 -49.91 -0.12
#